data_AF-A0A2H4J1C8-F1
#
_entry.id   AF-A0A2H4J1C8-F1
#
_cell.length_a   1.000
_cell.length_b   1.000
_cell.length_c   1.000
_cell.angle_alpha   90.00
_cell.angle_beta   90.00
_cell.angle_gamma   90.00
#
_symmetry.space_group_name_H-M   'P 1'
#
loop_
_entity.id
_entity.type
_entity.pdbx_description
1 polymer ?
#
loop_
_entity_poly.entity_id
_entity_poly.type
_entity_poly.pdbx_seq_one_letter_code
_entity_poly.pdbx_strand_id
1 'polypeptide(L)'
;MATWSDLNLQNAVSPMMEQLIFFHDHALLILLMITILVSYIMLTLFFNKFINRYLLEGQIIEVIWTVLPAITLFFIALPSLRLLYLLDESMDPVLTVKTIGHQWYWSYEYTDFPTPYEFDSYMIPYNEGNFNDFRLLDVDNRTILPMFTQIRMLVTAADVLHSWTVPALGVKVDGTPGRLNQTNFLINRPGLFYGQCSEICGANHSFMPIVIESVNMKTFLKWI
;
A
#
# COMPACT_ATOMS: atom_id res chain seq x y z
N MET A 1 10.59 -4.14 4.73
CA MET A 1 10.75 -2.71 5.03
C MET A 1 11.51 -2.05 3.88
N ALA A 2 11.39 -0.73 3.74
CA ALA A 2 12.20 0.03 2.79
C ALA A 2 13.69 -0.08 3.17
N THR A 3 14.54 -0.27 2.17
CA THR A 3 15.99 -0.26 2.34
C THR A 3 16.57 1.10 1.94
N TRP A 4 17.80 1.37 2.38
CA TRP A 4 18.49 2.60 2.01
C TRP A 4 18.67 2.68 0.49
N SER A 5 18.45 3.87 -0.07
CA SER A 5 18.56 4.14 -1.52
C SER A 5 17.68 3.25 -2.41
N ASP A 6 16.58 2.71 -1.87
CA ASP A 6 15.62 1.96 -2.67
C ASP A 6 14.86 2.91 -3.61
N LEU A 7 14.76 2.52 -4.88
CA LEU A 7 14.04 3.25 -5.92
C LEU A 7 12.70 2.60 -6.27
N ASN A 8 12.54 1.32 -5.91
CA ASN A 8 11.39 0.51 -6.27
C ASN A 8 10.40 0.38 -5.11
N LEU A 9 9.28 -0.28 -5.38
CA LEU A 9 8.36 -0.71 -4.35
C LEU A 9 9.01 -1.77 -3.46
N GLN A 10 8.61 -1.82 -2.18
CA GLN A 10 9.07 -2.88 -1.28
C GLN A 10 8.70 -4.26 -1.84
N ASN A 11 9.56 -5.25 -1.60
CA ASN A 11 9.31 -6.63 -2.00
C ASN A 11 7.94 -7.11 -1.50
N ALA A 12 7.09 -7.54 -2.44
CA ALA A 12 5.76 -8.05 -2.15
C ALA A 12 5.77 -9.25 -1.19
N VAL A 13 4.72 -9.32 -0.39
CA VAL A 13 4.49 -10.35 0.63
C VAL A 13 3.12 -11.01 0.47
N SER A 14 2.22 -10.38 -0.30
CA SER A 14 0.91 -10.90 -0.66
C SER A 14 0.82 -11.09 -2.18
N PRO A 15 0.00 -12.04 -2.68
CA PRO A 15 -0.25 -12.18 -4.12
C PRO A 15 -0.80 -10.88 -4.75
N MET A 16 -1.58 -10.12 -3.99
CA MET A 16 -2.16 -8.85 -4.44
C MET A 16 -1.09 -7.78 -4.64
N MET A 17 -0.11 -7.67 -3.74
CA MET A 17 0.99 -6.71 -3.92
C MET A 17 1.86 -7.08 -5.12
N GLU A 18 2.07 -8.36 -5.41
CA GLU A 18 2.77 -8.78 -6.64
C GLU A 18 2.03 -8.29 -7.90
N GLN A 19 0.71 -8.45 -7.95
CA GLN A 19 -0.10 -7.95 -9.05
C GLN A 19 -0.07 -6.42 -9.17
N LEU A 20 -0.07 -5.70 -8.04
CA LEU A 20 0.09 -4.24 -8.03
C LEU A 20 1.45 -3.80 -8.57
N ILE A 21 2.54 -4.53 -8.26
CA ILE A 21 3.87 -4.26 -8.82
C ILE A 21 3.85 -4.48 -10.35
N PHE A 22 3.28 -5.57 -10.84
CA PHE A 22 3.17 -5.80 -12.29
C PHE A 22 2.35 -4.71 -13.00
N PHE A 23 1.25 -4.27 -12.39
CA PHE A 23 0.46 -3.16 -12.94
C PHE A 23 1.22 -1.83 -12.92
N HIS A 24 1.94 -1.55 -11.83
CA HIS A 24 2.80 -0.38 -11.72
C HIS A 24 3.84 -0.37 -12.87
N ASP A 25 4.52 -1.49 -13.11
CA ASP A 25 5.55 -1.58 -14.15
C ASP A 25 4.96 -1.42 -15.55
N HIS A 26 3.77 -1.99 -15.81
CA HIS A 26 3.03 -1.79 -17.05
C HIS A 26 2.67 -0.32 -17.28
N ALA A 27 2.14 0.37 -16.26
CA ALA A 27 1.81 1.78 -16.34
C ALA A 27 3.06 2.65 -16.51
N LEU A 28 4.13 2.35 -15.78
CA LEU A 28 5.41 3.07 -15.84
C LEU A 28 6.04 2.95 -17.23
N LEU A 29 5.98 1.77 -17.86
CA LEU A 29 6.46 1.57 -19.23
C LEU A 29 5.75 2.52 -20.22
N ILE A 30 4.42 2.60 -20.14
CA ILE A 30 3.63 3.47 -21.03
C ILE A 30 3.97 4.95 -20.78
N LEU A 31 4.04 5.37 -19.51
CA LEU A 31 4.41 6.74 -19.15
C LEU A 31 5.83 7.09 -19.60
N LEU A 32 6.78 6.15 -19.48
CA LEU A 32 8.15 6.34 -19.96
C LEU A 32 8.19 6.51 -21.48
N MET A 33 7.42 5.71 -22.25
CA MET A 33 7.34 5.88 -23.70
C MET A 33 6.79 7.26 -24.09
N ILE A 34 5.74 7.74 -23.41
CA ILE A 34 5.15 9.06 -23.66
C ILE A 34 6.14 10.18 -23.31
N THR A 35 6.81 10.10 -22.17
CA THR A 35 7.78 11.12 -21.74
C THR A 35 9.02 11.18 -22.65
N ILE A 36 9.52 10.04 -23.13
CA ILE A 36 10.59 9.99 -24.13
C ILE A 36 10.11 10.60 -25.46
N LEU A 37 8.90 10.28 -25.92
CA LEU A 37 8.35 10.84 -27.15
C LEU A 37 8.21 12.36 -27.08
N VAL A 38 7.60 12.87 -26.00
CA VAL A 38 7.39 14.31 -25.81
C VAL A 38 8.72 15.04 -25.65
N SER A 39 9.65 14.50 -24.83
CA SER A 39 10.97 15.11 -24.67
C SER A 39 11.76 15.14 -25.98
N TYR A 40 11.68 14.07 -26.79
CA TYR A 40 12.29 14.04 -28.11
C TYR A 40 11.72 15.13 -29.03
N ILE A 41 10.39 15.24 -29.17
CA ILE A 41 9.75 16.27 -30.00
C ILE A 41 10.19 17.67 -29.52
N MET A 42 10.11 17.94 -28.23
CA MET A 42 10.52 19.24 -27.66
C MET A 42 11.99 19.55 -27.95
N LEU A 43 12.90 18.59 -27.78
CA LEU A 43 14.33 18.76 -28.09
C LEU A 43 14.55 19.09 -29.57
N THR A 44 13.86 18.39 -30.49
CA THR A 44 14.00 18.67 -31.94
C THR A 44 13.52 20.06 -32.32
N LEU A 45 12.48 20.58 -31.67
CA LEU A 45 11.97 21.93 -31.91
C LEU A 45 12.98 23.01 -31.52
N PHE A 46 13.74 22.82 -30.44
CA PHE A 46 14.77 23.78 -30.01
C PHE A 46 15.91 23.95 -31.03
N PHE A 47 16.25 22.89 -31.77
CA PHE A 47 17.33 22.94 -32.77
C PHE A 47 16.85 23.22 -34.19
N ASN A 48 15.54 23.35 -34.41
CA ASN A 48 14.99 23.58 -35.74
C ASN A 48 15.19 25.04 -36.18
N LYS A 49 15.78 25.23 -37.37
CA LYS A 49 16.00 26.55 -37.99
C LYS A 49 14.96 26.92 -39.03
N PHE A 50 14.13 25.97 -39.48
CA PHE A 50 13.12 26.20 -40.51
C PHE A 50 11.88 26.85 -39.89
N ILE A 51 11.37 27.89 -40.57
CA ILE A 51 10.22 28.67 -40.10
C ILE A 51 9.05 28.43 -41.06
N ASN A 52 7.90 28.04 -40.51
CA ASN A 52 6.63 28.02 -41.23
C ASN A 52 5.57 28.80 -40.44
N ARG A 53 5.14 29.95 -40.96
CA ARG A 53 4.17 30.86 -40.31
C ARG A 53 2.73 30.67 -40.77
N TYR A 54 2.51 29.90 -41.85
CA TYR A 54 1.21 29.77 -42.49
C TYR A 54 0.45 28.50 -42.06
N LEU A 55 1.04 27.66 -41.21
CA LEU A 55 0.36 26.52 -40.61
C LEU A 55 -0.51 26.99 -39.45
N LEU A 56 -1.74 27.39 -39.75
CA LEU A 56 -2.71 27.88 -38.75
C LEU A 56 -3.65 26.77 -38.24
N GLU A 57 -3.94 25.77 -39.06
CA GLU A 57 -4.84 24.67 -38.72
C GLU A 57 -4.28 23.31 -39.18
N GLY A 58 -4.67 22.25 -38.47
CA GLY A 58 -4.20 20.90 -38.72
C GLY A 58 -5.18 19.86 -38.19
N GLN A 59 -6.39 19.81 -38.73
CA GLN A 59 -7.44 18.90 -38.26
C GLN A 59 -7.00 17.43 -38.18
N ILE A 60 -6.16 16.97 -39.11
CA ILE A 60 -5.63 15.60 -39.09
C ILE A 60 -4.74 15.35 -37.87
N ILE A 61 -3.86 16.29 -37.50
CA ILE A 61 -2.99 16.10 -36.32
C ILE A 61 -3.78 16.21 -35.01
N GLU A 62 -4.82 17.04 -35.00
CA GLU A 62 -5.75 17.15 -33.89
C GLU A 62 -6.47 15.81 -33.63
N VAL A 63 -6.99 15.18 -34.69
CA VAL A 63 -7.61 13.86 -34.57
C VAL A 63 -6.61 12.82 -34.06
N ILE A 64 -5.37 12.82 -34.57
CA ILE A 64 -4.33 11.86 -34.16
C ILE A 64 -3.99 12.00 -32.68
N TRP A 65 -3.70 13.22 -32.20
CA TRP A 65 -3.32 13.42 -30.79
C TRP A 65 -4.48 13.28 -29.81
N THR A 66 -5.72 13.20 -30.28
CA THR A 66 -6.89 12.95 -29.42
C THR A 66 -7.17 11.45 -29.33
N VAL A 67 -7.09 10.74 -30.46
CA VAL A 67 -7.35 9.29 -30.52
C VAL A 67 -6.22 8.49 -29.86
N LEU A 68 -4.95 8.86 -30.09
CA LEU A 68 -3.82 8.11 -29.53
C LEU A 68 -3.83 8.07 -27.99
N PRO A 69 -3.96 9.19 -27.25
CA PRO A 69 -4.07 9.15 -25.79
C PRO A 69 -5.27 8.35 -25.30
N ALA A 70 -6.43 8.46 -25.97
CA ALA A 70 -7.61 7.67 -25.60
C ALA A 70 -7.34 6.16 -25.65
N ILE A 71 -6.65 5.69 -26.70
CA ILE A 71 -6.23 4.28 -26.81
C ILE A 71 -5.22 3.92 -25.71
N THR A 72 -4.24 4.78 -25.42
CA THR A 72 -3.26 4.49 -24.35
C THR A 72 -3.92 4.38 -22.97
N LEU A 73 -4.88 5.26 -22.65
CA LEU A 73 -5.64 5.19 -21.40
C LEU A 73 -6.46 3.91 -21.29
N PHE A 74 -7.03 3.44 -22.41
CA PHE A 74 -7.73 2.16 -22.44
C PHE A 74 -6.82 0.98 -22.05
N PHE A 75 -5.57 0.96 -22.54
CA PHE A 75 -4.58 -0.07 -22.18
C PHE A 75 -4.09 -0.01 -20.72
N ILE A 76 -4.17 1.15 -20.08
CA ILE A 76 -3.91 1.29 -18.63
C ILE A 76 -5.14 0.87 -17.82
N ALA A 77 -6.33 1.28 -18.25
CA ALA A 77 -7.57 1.08 -17.51
C ALA A 77 -7.97 -0.40 -17.41
N LEU A 78 -7.78 -1.20 -18.47
CA LEU A 78 -8.17 -2.62 -18.45
C LEU A 78 -7.52 -3.45 -17.34
N PRO A 79 -6.18 -3.50 -17.19
CA PRO A 79 -5.56 -4.23 -16.09
C PRO A 79 -5.89 -3.59 -14.73
N SER A 80 -6.01 -2.26 -14.66
CA SER A 80 -6.38 -1.56 -13.43
C SER A 80 -7.75 -2.00 -12.89
N LEU A 81 -8.78 -1.99 -13.74
CA LEU A 81 -10.13 -2.41 -13.36
C LEU A 81 -10.18 -3.88 -12.97
N ARG A 82 -9.46 -4.75 -13.70
CA ARG A 82 -9.35 -6.17 -13.33
C ARG A 82 -8.79 -6.34 -11.92
N LEU A 83 -7.73 -5.61 -11.56
CA LEU A 83 -7.16 -5.68 -10.21
C LEU A 83 -8.09 -5.12 -9.15
N LEU A 84 -8.81 -4.02 -9.45
CA LEU A 84 -9.80 -3.45 -8.54
C LEU A 84 -10.85 -4.49 -8.13
N TYR A 85 -11.41 -5.22 -9.09
CA TYR A 85 -12.39 -6.27 -8.79
C TYR A 85 -11.79 -7.47 -8.05
N LEU A 86 -10.54 -7.85 -8.35
CA LEU A 86 -9.85 -8.93 -7.61
C LEU A 86 -9.56 -8.55 -6.15
N LEU A 87 -9.34 -7.27 -5.86
CA LEU A 87 -9.14 -6.78 -4.50
C LEU A 87 -10.44 -6.76 -3.69
N ASP A 88 -11.57 -6.46 -4.34
CA ASP A 88 -12.88 -6.37 -3.71
C ASP A 88 -13.56 -7.74 -3.52
N GLU A 89 -13.11 -8.76 -4.25
CA GLU A 89 -13.65 -10.12 -4.13
C GLU A 89 -13.44 -10.66 -2.70
N SER A 90 -14.56 -10.84 -1.98
CA SER A 90 -14.54 -11.31 -0.61
C SER A 90 -14.29 -12.81 -0.56
N MET A 91 -13.03 -13.20 -0.34
CA MET A 91 -12.69 -14.58 0.04
C MET A 91 -13.20 -14.85 1.46
N ASP A 92 -13.68 -16.07 1.73
CA ASP A 92 -14.03 -16.52 3.08
C ASP A 92 -12.78 -16.47 3.99
N PRO A 93 -12.72 -15.56 4.98
CA PRO A 93 -11.56 -15.45 5.84
C PRO A 93 -11.58 -16.52 6.92
N VAL A 94 -10.41 -17.00 7.28
CA VAL A 94 -10.22 -17.98 8.37
C VAL A 94 -10.04 -17.28 9.72
N LEU A 95 -9.51 -16.06 9.70
CA LEU A 95 -9.23 -15.26 10.88
C LEU A 95 -9.67 -13.82 10.65
N THR A 96 -10.40 -13.26 11.61
CA THR A 96 -10.73 -11.84 11.70
C THR A 96 -9.95 -11.19 12.84
N VAL A 97 -9.27 -10.09 12.54
CA VAL A 97 -8.60 -9.25 13.53
C VAL A 97 -9.09 -7.83 13.36
N LYS A 98 -9.45 -7.18 14.47
CA LYS A 98 -9.82 -5.78 14.47
C LYS A 98 -8.64 -4.94 14.92
N THR A 99 -8.40 -3.83 14.22
CA THR A 99 -7.40 -2.84 14.56
C THR A 99 -8.07 -1.48 14.74
N ILE A 100 -7.73 -0.81 15.83
CA ILE A 100 -8.30 0.46 16.22
C ILE A 100 -7.17 1.48 16.36
N GLY A 101 -7.26 2.56 15.59
CA GLY A 101 -6.34 3.69 15.72
C GLY A 101 -6.72 4.58 16.91
N HIS A 102 -5.70 4.96 17.70
CA HIS A 102 -5.78 5.92 18.80
C HIS A 102 -4.65 6.95 18.67
N GLN A 103 -4.76 8.07 19.36
CA GLN A 103 -3.71 9.08 19.54
C GLN A 103 -2.75 8.63 20.65
N TRP A 104 -1.56 8.10 20.39
CA TRP A 104 -0.92 7.78 19.11
C TRP A 104 -0.34 6.37 19.15
N TYR A 105 -1.22 5.38 19.00
CA TYR A 105 -0.89 3.95 19.04
C TYR A 105 -1.99 3.14 18.34
N TRP A 106 -1.76 1.84 18.18
CA TRP A 106 -2.74 0.92 17.62
C TRP A 106 -3.15 -0.10 18.68
N SER A 107 -4.44 -0.40 18.80
CA SER A 107 -4.89 -1.58 19.53
C SER A 107 -5.37 -2.66 18.57
N TYR A 108 -5.15 -3.92 18.94
CA TYR A 108 -5.53 -5.09 18.14
C TYR A 108 -6.41 -6.02 18.97
N GLU A 109 -7.51 -6.50 18.39
CA GLU A 109 -8.47 -7.39 19.04
C GLU A 109 -8.63 -8.68 18.21
N TYR A 110 -8.41 -9.82 18.85
CA TYR A 110 -8.58 -11.17 18.32
C TYR A 110 -9.79 -11.81 19.02
N THR A 111 -10.98 -11.59 18.46
CA THR A 111 -12.25 -11.99 19.09
C THR A 111 -12.82 -13.32 18.62
N ASP A 112 -12.21 -13.94 17.60
CA ASP A 112 -12.67 -15.21 17.04
C ASP A 112 -12.39 -16.42 17.95
N PHE A 113 -11.62 -16.22 19.03
CA PHE A 113 -11.21 -17.27 19.96
C PHE A 113 -12.08 -17.31 21.23
N PRO A 114 -12.15 -18.44 21.96
CA PRO A 114 -12.97 -18.57 23.17
C PRO A 114 -12.62 -17.54 24.26
N THR A 115 -11.34 -17.19 24.36
CA THR A 115 -10.85 -16.10 25.19
C THR A 115 -10.45 -14.96 24.26
N PRO A 116 -11.16 -13.81 24.29
CA PRO A 116 -10.77 -12.67 23.49
C PRO A 116 -9.40 -12.18 23.94
N TYR A 117 -8.51 -11.94 22.98
CA TYR A 117 -7.18 -11.42 23.23
C TYR A 117 -7.07 -10.03 22.63
N GLU A 118 -6.69 -9.05 23.45
CA GLU A 118 -6.51 -7.66 23.04
C GLU A 118 -5.21 -7.11 23.62
N PHE A 119 -4.57 -6.22 22.88
CA PHE A 119 -3.37 -5.52 23.33
C PHE A 119 -3.16 -4.21 22.58
N ASP A 120 -2.40 -3.32 23.20
CA ASP A 120 -1.94 -2.07 22.60
C ASP A 120 -0.52 -2.24 22.05
N SER A 121 -0.23 -1.53 20.96
CA SER A 121 1.04 -1.52 20.24
C SER A 121 1.55 -0.09 20.15
N TYR A 122 2.56 0.21 20.96
CA TYR A 122 3.25 1.50 21.04
C TYR A 122 4.62 1.42 20.36
N MET A 123 5.05 2.53 19.76
CA MET A 123 6.42 2.67 19.28
C MET A 123 7.41 2.58 20.45
N ILE A 124 8.46 1.77 20.29
CA ILE A 124 9.53 1.72 21.28
C ILE A 124 10.29 3.06 21.29
N PRO A 125 10.42 3.75 22.44
CA PRO A 125 11.20 4.97 22.53
C PRO A 125 12.67 4.74 22.19
N TYR A 126 13.33 5.72 21.56
CA TYR A 126 14.73 5.60 21.13
C TYR A 126 15.70 5.23 22.25
N ASN A 127 15.45 5.68 23.48
CA ASN A 127 16.30 5.42 24.63
C ASN A 127 16.10 4.03 25.25
N GLU A 128 15.02 3.33 24.88
CA GLU A 128 14.62 2.03 25.43
C GLU A 128 14.84 0.88 24.43
N GLY A 129 15.03 1.20 23.14
CA GLY A 129 15.26 0.22 22.09
C GLY A 129 16.63 -0.47 22.18
N ASN A 130 16.69 -1.69 21.68
CA ASN A 130 17.92 -2.43 21.51
C ASN A 130 18.72 -1.91 20.30
N PHE A 131 20.02 -2.22 20.25
CA PHE A 131 20.89 -1.83 19.13
C PHE A 131 20.44 -2.33 17.75
N ASN A 132 19.62 -3.39 17.71
CA ASN A 132 19.13 -3.99 16.46
C ASN A 132 17.75 -3.47 16.04
N ASP A 133 17.11 -2.64 16.87
CA ASP A 133 15.75 -2.17 16.59
C ASP A 133 15.78 -1.02 15.58
N PHE A 134 14.75 -0.98 14.74
CA PHE A 134 14.57 0.06 13.74
C PHE A 134 13.92 1.29 14.37
N ARG A 135 14.66 2.39 14.37
CA ARG A 135 14.18 3.70 14.84
C ARG A 135 12.86 4.08 14.15
N LEU A 136 11.86 4.41 14.96
CA LEU A 136 10.49 4.80 14.56
C LEU A 136 9.62 3.70 13.94
N LEU A 137 10.11 2.45 13.88
CA LEU A 137 9.39 1.35 13.22
C LEU A 137 9.08 0.21 14.18
N ASP A 138 9.97 -0.13 15.10
CA ASP A 138 9.70 -1.19 16.07
C ASP A 138 8.67 -0.76 17.13
N VAL A 139 7.89 -1.75 17.57
CA VAL A 139 6.82 -1.63 18.56
C VAL A 139 7.03 -2.61 19.69
N ASP A 140 6.46 -2.31 20.86
CA ASP A 140 6.50 -3.18 22.04
C ASP A 140 5.79 -4.52 21.81
N ASN A 141 4.58 -4.48 21.25
CA ASN A 141 3.75 -5.64 20.94
C ASN A 141 3.46 -5.68 19.43
N ARG A 142 3.91 -6.76 18.78
CA ARG A 142 3.70 -6.98 17.34
C ARG A 142 2.39 -7.72 17.10
N THR A 143 1.73 -7.42 15.98
CA THR A 143 0.54 -8.15 15.53
C THR A 143 0.96 -9.45 14.87
N ILE A 144 0.80 -10.58 15.57
CA ILE A 144 1.19 -11.89 15.06
C ILE A 144 0.05 -12.45 14.20
N LEU A 145 0.37 -12.88 12.97
CA LEU A 145 -0.58 -13.40 11.99
C LEU A 145 -0.07 -14.70 11.35
N PRO A 146 -0.93 -15.68 11.05
CA PRO A 146 -0.51 -16.92 10.41
C PRO A 146 -0.33 -16.75 8.89
N MET A 147 0.84 -17.15 8.37
CA MET A 147 1.10 -17.21 6.92
C MET A 147 0.22 -18.25 6.21
N PHE A 148 0.00 -18.07 4.91
CA PHE A 148 -0.86 -18.92 4.05
C PHE A 148 -2.29 -19.07 4.54
N THR A 149 -2.82 -18.06 5.23
CA THR A 149 -4.22 -17.99 5.65
C THR A 149 -4.86 -16.72 5.13
N GLN A 150 -6.14 -16.80 4.80
CA GLN A 150 -6.93 -15.63 4.43
C GLN A 150 -7.35 -14.90 5.70
N ILE A 151 -6.86 -13.67 5.85
CA ILE A 151 -7.09 -12.83 7.03
C ILE A 151 -7.99 -11.68 6.63
N ARG A 152 -9.03 -11.43 7.44
CA ARG A 152 -9.85 -10.23 7.39
C ARG A 152 -9.36 -9.26 8.45
N MET A 153 -8.89 -8.09 8.04
CA MET A 153 -8.64 -6.98 8.96
C MET A 153 -9.83 -6.02 8.96
N LEU A 154 -10.34 -5.73 10.15
CA LEU A 154 -11.35 -4.70 10.39
C LEU A 154 -10.66 -3.45 10.95
N VAL A 155 -10.67 -2.35 10.21
CA VAL A 155 -9.96 -1.11 10.57
C VAL A 155 -10.98 -0.05 10.97
N THR A 156 -10.79 0.53 12.15
CA THR A 156 -11.56 1.67 12.65
C THR A 156 -10.67 2.59 13.50
N ALA A 157 -11.23 3.63 14.08
CA ALA A 157 -10.54 4.54 14.98
C ALA A 157 -11.44 4.94 16.15
N ALA A 158 -10.83 5.22 17.30
CA ALA A 158 -11.55 5.64 18.51
C ALA A 158 -11.66 7.17 18.64
N ASP A 159 -10.77 7.93 17.99
CA ASP A 159 -10.66 9.38 18.16
C ASP A 159 -10.73 10.18 16.84
N VAL A 160 -9.64 10.25 16.08
CA VAL A 160 -9.49 10.99 14.82
C VAL A 160 -9.29 10.02 13.66
N LEU A 161 -9.10 10.57 12.46
CA LEU A 161 -8.73 9.75 11.31
C LEU A 161 -7.31 9.20 11.49
N HIS A 162 -7.16 7.91 11.17
CA HIS A 162 -5.89 7.22 11.03
C HIS A 162 -5.92 6.41 9.74
N SER A 163 -4.79 5.84 9.33
CA SER A 163 -4.76 4.89 8.21
C SER A 163 -3.81 3.75 8.53
N TRP A 164 -4.35 2.54 8.57
CA TRP A 164 -3.59 1.32 8.78
C TRP A 164 -2.97 0.88 7.45
N THR A 165 -1.63 0.99 7.36
CA THR A 165 -0.90 0.79 6.10
C THR A 165 0.29 -0.13 6.30
N VAL A 166 0.36 -1.19 5.50
CA VAL A 166 1.50 -2.10 5.41
C VAL A 166 1.91 -2.25 3.95
N PRO A 167 2.90 -1.47 3.46
CA PRO A 167 3.22 -1.39 2.04
C PRO A 167 3.60 -2.73 1.39
N ALA A 168 4.34 -3.58 2.11
CA ALA A 168 4.76 -4.89 1.59
C ALA A 168 3.58 -5.85 1.33
N LEU A 169 2.44 -5.63 2.00
CA LEU A 169 1.19 -6.37 1.77
C LEU A 169 0.31 -5.71 0.71
N GLY A 170 0.62 -4.49 0.27
CA GLY A 170 -0.23 -3.72 -0.62
C GLY A 170 -1.52 -3.23 0.04
N VAL A 171 -1.53 -3.09 1.37
CA VAL A 171 -2.73 -2.73 2.14
C VAL A 171 -2.58 -1.31 2.70
N LYS A 172 -3.57 -0.48 2.44
CA LYS A 172 -3.79 0.83 3.06
C LYS A 172 -5.30 1.01 3.26
N VAL A 173 -5.73 1.16 4.51
CA VAL A 173 -7.16 1.35 4.84
C VAL A 173 -7.30 2.39 5.94
N ASP A 174 -8.18 3.35 5.72
CA ASP A 174 -8.43 4.41 6.70
C ASP A 174 -9.22 3.88 7.90
N GLY A 175 -8.74 4.17 9.11
CA GLY A 175 -9.48 4.06 10.36
C GLY A 175 -10.32 5.31 10.56
N THR A 176 -11.64 5.16 10.46
CA THR A 176 -12.60 6.26 10.57
C THR A 176 -13.49 6.07 11.80
N PRO A 177 -13.57 7.05 12.72
CA PRO A 177 -14.45 6.93 13.87
C PRO A 177 -15.90 6.71 13.44
N GLY A 178 -16.57 5.72 14.04
CA GLY A 178 -17.95 5.38 13.70
C GLY A 178 -18.14 4.56 12.41
N ARG A 179 -17.05 4.17 11.73
CA ARG A 179 -17.10 3.28 10.57
C ARG A 179 -16.08 2.15 10.71
N LEU A 180 -16.48 0.96 10.29
CA LEU A 180 -15.66 -0.24 10.32
C LEU A 180 -15.35 -0.63 8.88
N ASN A 181 -14.13 -0.32 8.44
CA ASN A 181 -13.65 -0.69 7.12
C ASN A 181 -13.08 -2.10 7.15
N GLN A 182 -13.21 -2.83 6.05
CA GLN A 182 -12.71 -4.18 5.92
C GLN A 182 -11.68 -4.26 4.79
N THR A 183 -10.63 -5.05 5.00
CA THR A 183 -9.73 -5.50 3.94
C THR A 183 -9.38 -6.95 4.16
N ASN A 184 -9.19 -7.69 3.07
CA ASN A 184 -8.74 -9.07 3.12
C ASN A 184 -7.34 -9.17 2.52
N PHE A 185 -6.48 -10.02 3.09
CA PHE A 185 -5.19 -10.33 2.49
C PHE A 185 -4.70 -11.71 2.93
N LEU A 186 -3.66 -12.16 2.24
CA LEU A 186 -2.92 -13.38 2.53
C LEU A 186 -1.43 -13.09 2.55
N ILE A 187 -0.71 -13.68 3.50
CA ILE A 187 0.73 -13.53 3.67
C ILE A 187 1.45 -14.78 3.15
N ASN A 188 2.32 -14.63 2.15
CA ASN A 188 2.97 -15.74 1.44
C ASN A 188 4.25 -16.28 2.11
N ARG A 189 4.80 -15.58 3.11
CA ARG A 189 6.09 -15.96 3.72
C ARG A 189 6.20 -15.49 5.17
N PRO A 190 6.98 -16.18 6.00
CA PRO A 190 7.24 -15.72 7.36
C PRO A 190 8.14 -14.48 7.37
N GLY A 191 8.06 -13.69 8.44
CA GLY A 191 8.92 -12.51 8.64
C GLY A 191 8.21 -11.35 9.32
N LEU A 192 8.95 -10.24 9.46
CA LEU A 192 8.45 -8.98 10.00
C LEU A 192 8.13 -8.00 8.88
N PHE A 193 6.91 -7.46 8.88
CA PHE A 193 6.43 -6.51 7.90
C PHE A 193 6.03 -5.21 8.59
N TYR A 194 6.67 -4.13 8.16
CA TYR A 194 6.56 -2.83 8.80
C TYR A 194 5.63 -1.92 8.01
N GLY A 195 4.92 -1.08 8.74
CA GLY A 195 3.97 -0.09 8.27
C GLY A 195 3.99 1.16 9.15
N GLN A 196 3.31 2.21 8.70
CA GLN A 196 3.14 3.46 9.45
C GLN A 196 1.76 4.04 9.19
N CYS A 197 1.26 4.84 10.13
CA CYS A 197 0.04 5.60 9.91
C CYS A 197 0.19 6.49 8.67
N SER A 198 -0.78 6.43 7.74
CA SER A 198 -0.75 7.16 6.47
C SER A 198 -1.86 8.20 6.33
N GLU A 199 -2.40 8.68 7.46
CA GLU A 199 -3.40 9.74 7.56
C GLU A 199 -3.07 10.64 8.76
N ILE A 200 -3.18 11.96 8.60
CA ILE A 200 -2.71 12.92 9.60
C ILE A 200 -3.54 12.85 10.89
N CYS A 201 -2.90 12.50 12.01
CA CYS A 201 -3.61 12.24 13.28
C CYS A 201 -3.11 13.06 14.50
N GLY A 202 -2.30 14.10 14.27
CA GLY A 202 -1.84 15.04 15.31
C GLY A 202 -0.34 15.00 15.58
N ALA A 203 0.06 15.39 16.80
CA ALA A 203 1.45 15.69 17.15
C ALA A 203 2.41 14.51 16.92
N ASN A 204 1.99 13.28 17.26
CA ASN A 204 2.82 12.08 17.12
C ASN A 204 2.42 11.22 15.92
N HIS A 205 1.89 11.84 14.85
CA HIS A 205 1.50 11.13 13.63
C HIS A 205 2.60 10.22 13.06
N SER A 206 3.85 10.68 13.11
CA SER A 206 5.01 9.90 12.62
C SER A 206 5.50 8.80 13.58
N PHE A 207 4.89 8.65 14.76
CA PHE A 207 5.38 7.82 15.86
C PHE A 207 4.40 6.72 16.28
N MET A 208 3.55 6.27 15.36
CA MET A 208 2.64 5.14 15.55
C MET A 208 2.78 4.10 14.43
N PRO A 209 3.93 3.38 14.39
CA PRO A 209 4.20 2.36 13.39
C PRO A 209 3.33 1.12 13.60
N ILE A 210 3.35 0.26 12.59
CA ILE A 210 2.65 -1.02 12.56
C ILE A 210 3.70 -2.10 12.29
N VAL A 211 3.70 -3.17 13.08
CA VAL A 211 4.57 -4.33 12.83
C VAL A 211 3.74 -5.60 12.85
N ILE A 212 3.70 -6.27 11.70
CA ILE A 212 3.12 -7.59 11.55
C ILE A 212 4.23 -8.62 11.63
N GLU A 213 4.05 -9.62 12.49
CA GLU A 213 4.89 -10.80 12.52
C GLU A 213 4.15 -11.99 11.92
N SER A 214 4.61 -12.42 10.74
CA SER A 214 4.04 -13.57 10.05
C SER A 214 4.74 -14.85 10.48
N VAL A 215 3.97 -15.76 11.07
CA VAL A 215 4.47 -17.05 11.59
C VAL A 215 3.70 -18.22 10.99
N ASN A 216 4.18 -19.45 11.20
CA ASN A 216 3.39 -20.63 10.83
C ASN A 216 2.19 -20.82 11.77
N MET A 217 1.16 -21.53 11.31
CA MET A 217 -0.07 -21.75 12.09
C MET A 217 0.18 -22.40 13.47
N LYS A 218 1.16 -23.30 13.60
CA LYS A 218 1.45 -23.96 14.88
C LYS A 218 2.00 -22.99 15.93
N THR A 219 2.87 -22.06 15.51
CA THR A 219 3.40 -21.01 16.37
C THR A 219 2.31 -20.01 16.73
N PHE A 220 1.48 -19.62 15.76
CA PHE A 220 0.33 -18.74 15.99
C PHE A 220 -0.63 -19.31 17.04
N LEU A 221 -1.04 -20.58 16.89
CA LEU A 221 -1.95 -21.27 17.83
C LEU A 221 -1.36 -21.50 19.23
N LYS A 222 -0.03 -21.42 19.38
CA LYS A 222 0.62 -21.51 20.69
C LYS A 222 0.70 -20.13 21.37
N TRP A 223 0.73 -19.08 20.56
CA TRP A 223 0.82 -17.70 21.03
C TRP A 223 -0.55 -17.18 21.49
N ILE A 224 -1.61 -17.46 20.71
CA ILE A 224 -3.01 -17.12 21.03
C ILE A 224 -3.60 -18.09 22.06
#